data_AF-A0A3R9P1G9-F1
#
_entry.id   AF-A0A3R9P1G9-F1
#
_cell.length_a   1.000
_cell.length_b   1.000
_cell.length_c   1.000
_cell.angle_alpha   90.00
_cell.angle_beta   90.00
_cell.angle_gamma   90.00
#
_symmetry.space_group_name_H-M   'P 1'
#
loop_
_entity.id
_entity.type
_entity.pdbx_description
1 polymer ?
#
loop_
_entity_poly.entity_id
_entity_poly.type
_entity_poly.pdbx_seq_one_letter_code
_entity_poly.pdbx_strand_id
1 'polypeptide(L)'
;DRGGVVLVDEAHGAHFRAGSIFPDSALTQGADVVVQSAHKTLPALTMTGFLHIGHSSRISVQAVQEAIAMVQSSSPSYPLMASLDVARQYLFELTQREDDEIAAHLSEQKRNILNVSALQEAVVPEGITQDPLKCIVQVPDGYSGWMLQRYLEEKYIFTELADHRHVLFFLSFEEVPEWTYDYIGQAVKQMTEQEVIDDCYRPPLLLPSFGIQPINDNISRREGKQQQELVEESYGEKAGADLIPYPPGIPLFLKGETLTGERYTYLRQWLSEGGAIHGGVKDKKGNWYISIWKKDGET
;
A
#
# COMPACT_ATOMS: atom_id res chain seq x y z
N ASP A 1 25.33 -10.14 10.31
CA ASP A 1 26.10 -10.07 11.57
C ASP A 1 25.50 -10.76 12.79
N ARG A 2 24.17 -10.77 13.00
CA ARG A 2 23.55 -11.47 14.16
C ARG A 2 23.20 -12.95 13.91
N GLY A 3 23.61 -13.52 12.78
CA GLY A 3 23.36 -14.93 12.43
C GLY A 3 21.91 -15.28 12.05
N GLY A 4 20.98 -14.33 12.05
CA GLY A 4 19.59 -14.53 11.65
C GLY A 4 19.41 -14.72 10.14
N VAL A 5 18.35 -15.42 9.74
CA VAL A 5 17.91 -15.55 8.35
C VAL A 5 16.98 -14.37 8.04
N VAL A 6 17.18 -13.70 6.92
CA VAL A 6 16.42 -12.50 6.55
C VAL A 6 15.53 -12.78 5.36
N LEU A 7 14.22 -12.70 5.58
CA LEU A 7 13.20 -12.75 4.54
C LEU A 7 12.64 -11.35 4.35
N VAL A 8 12.64 -10.85 3.13
CA VAL A 8 12.15 -9.50 2.81
C VAL A 8 10.95 -9.58 1.88
N ASP A 9 9.87 -8.91 2.27
CA ASP A 9 8.77 -8.59 1.37
C ASP A 9 9.14 -7.33 0.58
N GLU A 10 9.53 -7.53 -0.67
CA GLU A 10 9.85 -6.49 -1.65
C GLU A 10 8.76 -6.43 -2.72
N ALA A 11 7.48 -6.49 -2.30
CA ALA A 11 6.35 -6.49 -3.22
C ALA A 11 6.37 -5.34 -4.24
N HIS A 12 6.91 -4.17 -3.88
CA HIS A 12 6.98 -2.97 -4.72
C HIS A 12 8.39 -2.68 -5.28
N GLY A 13 9.28 -3.67 -5.36
CA GLY A 13 10.65 -3.49 -5.86
C GLY A 13 11.08 -4.43 -6.97
N ALA A 14 10.15 -5.04 -7.71
CA ALA A 14 10.54 -5.94 -8.82
C ALA A 14 11.32 -5.20 -9.94
N HIS A 15 11.13 -3.88 -10.06
CA HIS A 15 11.85 -3.03 -11.01
C HIS A 15 13.21 -2.52 -10.51
N PHE A 16 13.60 -2.75 -9.24
CA PHE A 16 14.85 -2.20 -8.67
C PHE A 16 16.12 -2.63 -9.40
N ARG A 17 16.06 -3.72 -10.16
CA ARG A 17 17.16 -4.18 -11.00
C ARG A 17 17.24 -3.53 -12.38
N ALA A 18 16.32 -2.61 -12.70
CA ALA A 18 16.25 -1.95 -14.01
C ALA A 18 17.43 -1.01 -14.27
N GLY A 19 18.03 -0.42 -13.23
CA GLY A 19 19.08 0.59 -13.36
C GLY A 19 19.61 1.05 -12.00
N SER A 20 20.74 1.76 -11.96
CA SER A 20 21.36 2.22 -10.70
C SER A 20 20.65 3.42 -10.05
N ILE A 21 19.71 4.03 -10.77
CA ILE A 21 18.87 5.13 -10.27
C ILE A 21 17.81 4.65 -9.27
N PHE A 22 17.50 3.35 -9.25
CA PHE A 22 16.52 2.77 -8.35
C PHE A 22 17.18 2.32 -7.02
N PRO A 23 16.40 2.17 -5.93
CA PRO A 23 16.91 1.59 -4.70
C PRO A 23 17.53 0.20 -4.91
N ASP A 24 18.57 -0.13 -4.15
CA ASP A 24 19.14 -1.47 -4.16
C ASP A 24 18.12 -2.51 -3.69
N SER A 25 17.98 -3.63 -4.41
CA SER A 25 17.12 -4.71 -3.95
C SER A 25 17.67 -5.36 -2.67
N ALA A 26 16.78 -5.82 -1.81
CA ALA A 26 17.14 -6.55 -0.60
C ALA A 26 18.01 -7.78 -0.93
N LEU A 27 17.83 -8.35 -2.12
CA LEU A 27 18.62 -9.48 -2.60
C LEU A 27 20.09 -9.08 -2.82
N THR A 28 20.37 -7.92 -3.41
CA THR A 28 21.75 -7.42 -3.58
C THR A 28 22.34 -6.98 -2.25
N GLN A 29 21.51 -6.56 -1.31
CA GLN A 29 21.89 -6.23 0.07
C GLN A 29 22.12 -7.47 0.97
N GLY A 30 21.94 -8.69 0.44
CA GLY A 30 22.30 -9.94 1.11
C GLY A 30 21.18 -10.61 1.91
N ALA A 31 19.90 -10.28 1.63
CA ALA A 31 18.78 -11.05 2.15
C ALA A 31 18.82 -12.52 1.69
N ASP A 32 18.39 -13.45 2.56
CA ASP A 32 18.37 -14.88 2.26
C ASP A 32 17.25 -15.23 1.28
N VAL A 33 16.08 -14.59 1.41
CA VAL A 33 14.91 -14.75 0.53
C VAL A 33 14.23 -13.40 0.32
N VAL A 34 13.81 -13.14 -0.92
CA VAL A 34 13.06 -11.92 -1.30
C VAL A 34 11.83 -12.30 -2.08
N VAL A 35 10.67 -11.77 -1.67
CA VAL A 35 9.40 -11.91 -2.39
C VAL A 35 9.12 -10.62 -3.14
N GLN A 36 8.83 -10.69 -4.44
CA GLN A 36 8.45 -9.54 -5.26
C GLN A 36 7.10 -9.77 -5.93
N SER A 37 6.24 -8.76 -5.95
CA SER A 37 4.99 -8.82 -6.72
C SER A 37 5.24 -8.26 -8.11
N ALA A 38 5.39 -9.14 -9.10
CA ALA A 38 5.67 -8.74 -10.48
C ALA A 38 4.57 -7.81 -11.01
N HIS A 39 3.31 -8.16 -10.80
CA HIS A 39 2.15 -7.39 -11.26
C HIS A 39 1.99 -5.98 -10.69
N LYS A 40 2.77 -5.61 -9.65
CA LYS A 40 2.72 -4.27 -9.07
C LYS A 40 3.64 -3.28 -9.78
N THR A 41 4.77 -3.75 -10.30
CA THR A 41 5.86 -2.88 -10.77
C THR A 41 6.44 -3.28 -12.12
N LEU A 42 6.00 -4.41 -12.68
CA LEU A 42 6.36 -4.91 -13.99
C LEU A 42 5.09 -5.27 -14.77
N PRO A 43 5.15 -5.38 -16.12
CA PRO A 43 4.00 -5.73 -16.95
C PRO A 43 3.66 -7.23 -16.83
N ALA A 44 3.14 -7.63 -15.67
CA ALA A 44 2.70 -8.99 -15.36
C ALA A 44 1.24 -9.00 -14.89
N LEU A 45 0.53 -10.11 -15.14
CA LEU A 45 -0.88 -10.22 -14.77
C LEU A 45 -1.06 -10.32 -13.25
N THR A 46 -2.15 -9.75 -12.72
CA THR A 46 -2.50 -9.82 -11.28
C THR A 46 -2.38 -11.26 -10.74
N MET A 47 -1.94 -11.38 -9.48
CA MET A 47 -1.61 -12.64 -8.78
C MET A 47 -0.23 -13.23 -9.10
N THR A 48 0.57 -12.60 -9.95
CA THR A 48 1.94 -13.07 -10.27
C THR A 48 3.01 -12.46 -9.38
N GLY A 49 4.05 -13.23 -9.04
CA GLY A 49 5.16 -12.79 -8.22
C GLY A 49 6.39 -13.68 -8.37
N PHE A 50 7.54 -13.17 -7.93
CA PHE A 50 8.80 -13.89 -7.89
C PHE A 50 9.20 -14.17 -6.45
N LEU A 51 9.78 -15.35 -6.23
CA LEU A 51 10.47 -15.70 -5.00
C LEU A 51 11.94 -15.93 -5.35
N HIS A 52 12.81 -15.08 -4.80
CA HIS A 52 14.25 -15.15 -5.02
C HIS A 52 14.94 -15.73 -3.81
N ILE A 53 15.93 -16.59 -4.03
CA ILE A 53 16.81 -17.12 -2.99
C ILE A 53 18.19 -16.51 -3.22
N GLY A 54 18.74 -15.86 -2.19
CA GLY A 54 20.07 -15.26 -2.26
C GLY A 54 21.14 -16.31 -2.52
N HIS A 55 22.16 -15.97 -3.31
CA HIS A 55 23.24 -16.90 -3.69
C HIS A 55 24.00 -17.45 -2.48
N SER A 56 24.15 -16.64 -1.43
CA SER A 56 24.79 -16.98 -0.16
C SER A 56 23.79 -17.39 0.93
N SER A 57 22.51 -17.58 0.56
CA SER A 57 21.45 -17.95 1.50
C SER A 57 21.75 -19.27 2.19
N ARG A 58 21.46 -19.34 3.49
CA ARG A 58 21.56 -20.59 4.26
C ARG A 58 20.30 -21.44 4.16
N ILE A 59 19.25 -20.94 3.50
CA ILE A 59 18.00 -21.66 3.33
C ILE A 59 18.15 -22.72 2.25
N SER A 60 17.69 -23.95 2.54
CA SER A 60 17.62 -25.03 1.55
C SER A 60 16.59 -24.71 0.47
N VAL A 61 17.01 -24.79 -0.80
CA VAL A 61 16.13 -24.66 -1.96
C VAL A 61 15.02 -25.74 -1.93
N GLN A 62 15.34 -26.96 -1.49
CA GLN A 62 14.36 -28.03 -1.37
C GLN A 62 13.27 -27.69 -0.34
N ALA A 63 13.66 -27.17 0.83
CA ALA A 63 12.70 -26.74 1.85
C ALA A 63 11.77 -25.62 1.33
N VAL A 64 12.31 -24.71 0.52
CA VAL A 64 11.50 -23.67 -0.13
C VAL A 64 10.52 -24.27 -1.15
N GLN A 65 10.96 -25.21 -1.98
CA GLN A 65 10.09 -25.90 -2.94
C GLN A 65 8.96 -26.67 -2.24
N GLU A 66 9.26 -27.36 -1.14
CA GLU A 66 8.27 -28.05 -0.31
C GLU A 66 7.25 -27.07 0.28
N ALA A 67 7.71 -25.91 0.77
CA ALA A 67 6.83 -24.88 1.28
C ALA A 67 5.92 -24.28 0.20
N ILE A 68 6.46 -24.00 -0.98
CA ILE A 68 5.71 -23.50 -2.14
C ILE A 68 4.62 -24.49 -2.56
N ALA A 69 4.92 -25.79 -2.55
CA ALA A 69 3.98 -26.84 -2.95
C ALA A 69 2.73 -26.90 -2.04
N MET A 70 2.78 -26.37 -0.82
CA MET A 70 1.62 -26.30 0.08
C MET A 70 0.60 -25.21 -0.30
N VAL A 71 1.03 -24.16 -1.01
CA VAL A 71 0.21 -22.98 -1.30
C VAL A 71 -0.10 -22.81 -2.79
N GLN A 72 0.74 -23.38 -3.66
CA GLN A 72 0.51 -23.33 -5.10
C GLN A 72 -0.52 -24.39 -5.56
N SER A 73 -1.22 -24.04 -6.64
CA SER A 73 -2.05 -24.98 -7.37
C SER A 73 -1.18 -26.03 -8.07
N SER A 74 -1.60 -27.29 -8.05
CA SER A 74 -1.01 -28.36 -8.88
C SER A 74 -1.24 -28.16 -10.39
N SER A 75 -2.12 -27.22 -10.76
CA SER A 75 -2.39 -26.79 -12.13
C SER A 75 -2.21 -25.27 -12.22
N PRO A 76 -0.98 -24.76 -12.41
CA PRO A 76 -0.74 -23.32 -12.52
C PRO A 76 -1.35 -22.77 -13.81
N SER A 77 -1.73 -21.49 -13.78
CA SER A 77 -2.25 -20.81 -14.98
C SER A 77 -1.10 -20.49 -15.95
N TYR A 78 -1.12 -21.10 -17.13
CA TYR A 78 -0.07 -20.90 -18.14
C TYR A 78 -0.01 -19.46 -18.65
N PRO A 79 -1.13 -18.74 -18.85
CA PRO A 79 -1.09 -17.30 -19.12
C PRO A 79 -0.38 -16.48 -18.04
N LEU A 80 -0.58 -16.80 -16.75
CA LEU A 80 0.12 -16.11 -15.67
C LEU A 80 1.63 -16.38 -15.73
N MET A 81 2.04 -17.63 -15.97
CA MET A 81 3.45 -17.98 -16.14
C MET A 81 4.08 -17.33 -17.37
N ALA A 82 3.36 -17.27 -18.50
CA ALA A 82 3.83 -16.57 -19.70
C ALA A 82 4.02 -15.07 -19.43
N SER A 83 3.09 -14.43 -18.69
CA SER A 83 3.23 -13.02 -18.32
C SER A 83 4.46 -12.75 -17.43
N LEU A 84 4.84 -13.70 -16.58
CA LEU A 84 6.07 -13.60 -15.77
C LEU A 84 7.34 -13.65 -16.64
N ASP A 85 7.36 -14.50 -17.67
CA ASP A 85 8.51 -14.56 -18.58
C ASP A 85 8.62 -13.29 -19.45
N VAL A 86 7.49 -12.75 -19.91
CA VAL A 86 7.43 -11.45 -20.59
C VAL A 86 7.93 -10.33 -19.67
N ALA A 87 7.48 -10.29 -18.41
CA ALA A 87 7.93 -9.31 -17.43
C ALA A 87 9.44 -9.41 -17.14
N ARG A 88 9.99 -10.63 -17.09
CA ARG A 88 11.44 -10.88 -16.97
C ARG A 88 12.19 -10.35 -18.19
N GLN A 89 11.69 -10.58 -19.40
CA GLN A 89 12.29 -10.05 -20.62
C GLN A 89 12.23 -8.52 -20.63
N TYR A 90 11.08 -7.92 -20.29
CA TYR A 90 10.91 -6.48 -20.21
C TYR A 90 11.92 -5.83 -19.24
N LEU A 91 12.08 -6.41 -18.04
CA LEU A 91 13.09 -5.93 -17.09
C LEU A 91 14.51 -6.07 -17.66
N PHE A 92 14.83 -7.17 -18.35
CA PHE A 92 16.13 -7.32 -19.00
C PHE A 92 16.37 -6.23 -20.05
N GLU A 93 15.38 -5.91 -20.88
CA GLU A 93 15.46 -4.84 -21.87
C GLU A 93 15.65 -3.47 -21.23
N LEU A 94 14.99 -3.18 -20.09
CA LEU A 94 15.24 -1.96 -19.31
C LEU A 94 16.71 -1.86 -18.86
N THR A 95 17.33 -2.96 -18.44
CA THR A 95 18.76 -2.94 -18.05
C THR A 95 19.73 -2.68 -19.21
N GLN A 96 19.24 -2.69 -20.46
CA GLN A 96 20.03 -2.33 -21.63
C GLN A 96 19.90 -0.85 -22.00
N ARG A 97 18.99 -0.10 -21.36
CA ARG A 97 18.86 1.35 -21.53
C ARG A 97 19.85 2.07 -20.60
N GLU A 98 20.21 3.29 -20.97
CA GLU A 98 21.09 4.12 -20.13
C GLU A 98 20.31 4.68 -18.94
N ASP A 99 20.92 4.66 -17.75
CA ASP A 99 20.31 5.18 -16.51
C ASP A 99 19.89 6.65 -16.63
N ASP A 100 20.70 7.46 -17.32
CA ASP A 100 20.42 8.89 -17.56
C ASP A 100 19.16 9.10 -18.42
N GLU A 101 18.90 8.19 -19.38
CA GLU A 101 17.72 8.24 -20.24
C GLU A 101 16.46 7.95 -19.42
N ILE A 102 16.48 6.88 -18.62
CA ILE A 102 15.36 6.52 -17.73
C ILE A 102 15.12 7.64 -16.72
N ALA A 103 16.17 8.17 -16.10
CA ALA A 103 16.06 9.24 -15.11
C ALA A 103 15.49 10.53 -15.71
N ALA A 104 15.93 10.91 -16.91
CA ALA A 104 15.42 12.07 -17.62
C ALA A 104 13.92 11.94 -17.93
N HIS A 105 13.51 10.77 -18.44
CA HIS A 105 12.11 10.46 -18.75
C HIS A 105 11.21 10.55 -17.51
N LEU A 106 11.57 9.89 -16.42
CA LEU A 106 10.80 9.92 -15.17
C LEU A 106 10.75 11.33 -14.56
N SER A 107 11.87 12.06 -14.62
CA SER A 107 11.96 13.44 -14.14
C SER A 107 11.08 14.39 -14.95
N GLU A 108 10.96 14.18 -16.26
CA GLU A 108 10.08 14.96 -17.12
C GLU A 108 8.61 14.71 -16.77
N GLN A 109 8.19 13.44 -16.65
CA GLN A 109 6.80 13.12 -16.25
C GLN A 109 6.45 13.75 -14.91
N LYS A 110 7.35 13.62 -13.93
CA LYS A 110 7.20 14.22 -12.60
C LYS A 110 7.07 15.73 -12.68
N ARG A 111 7.94 16.39 -13.45
CA ARG A 111 7.89 17.84 -13.67
C ARG A 111 6.58 18.27 -14.32
N ASN A 112 6.09 17.51 -15.30
CA ASN A 112 4.81 17.80 -15.96
C ASN A 112 3.65 17.70 -14.97
N ILE A 113 3.60 16.67 -14.12
CA ILE A 113 2.60 16.55 -13.04
C ILE A 113 2.67 17.75 -12.08
N LEU A 114 3.88 18.13 -11.64
CA LEU A 114 4.07 19.24 -10.71
C LEU A 114 3.82 20.63 -11.33
N ASN A 115 4.02 20.80 -12.63
CA ASN A 115 3.84 22.09 -13.31
C ASN A 115 2.38 22.39 -13.64
N VAL A 116 1.57 21.37 -13.95
CA VAL A 116 0.15 21.56 -14.32
C VAL A 116 -0.73 21.87 -13.11
N SER A 117 -0.17 21.86 -11.91
CA SER A 117 -0.93 21.82 -10.69
C SER A 117 -0.18 22.58 -9.60
N ALA A 118 -0.85 23.35 -8.76
CA ALA A 118 -0.22 23.96 -7.59
C ALA A 118 0.18 22.92 -6.51
N LEU A 119 0.46 21.68 -6.93
CA LEU A 119 0.86 20.57 -6.09
C LEU A 119 2.35 20.69 -5.78
N GLN A 120 2.70 20.31 -4.57
CA GLN A 120 4.09 20.27 -4.14
C GLN A 120 4.54 18.83 -4.12
N GLU A 121 5.81 18.59 -4.42
CA GLU A 121 6.36 17.26 -4.17
C GLU A 121 6.45 17.02 -2.66
N ALA A 122 6.08 15.82 -2.20
CA ALA A 122 6.25 15.45 -0.81
C ALA A 122 7.74 15.42 -0.41
N VAL A 123 8.03 15.92 0.79
CA VAL A 123 9.39 15.91 1.33
C VAL A 123 9.77 14.50 1.75
N VAL A 124 10.84 13.97 1.17
CA VAL A 124 11.41 12.68 1.57
C VAL A 124 12.16 12.85 2.88
N PRO A 125 11.90 12.01 3.91
CA PRO A 125 12.66 12.03 5.15
C PRO A 125 14.15 11.73 4.93
N GLU A 126 15.00 12.32 5.76
CA GLU A 126 16.44 12.08 5.72
C GLU A 126 16.76 10.58 5.93
N GLY A 127 17.70 10.06 5.14
CA GLY A 127 18.13 8.65 5.21
C GLY A 127 17.25 7.66 4.44
N ILE A 128 16.24 8.12 3.71
CA ILE A 128 15.40 7.30 2.84
C ILE A 128 15.72 7.60 1.37
N THR A 129 16.04 6.57 0.59
CA THR A 129 16.13 6.69 -0.87
C THR A 129 14.73 6.61 -1.47
N GLN A 130 14.30 7.66 -2.17
CA GLN A 130 13.03 7.66 -2.89
C GLN A 130 13.15 6.85 -4.18
N ASP A 131 12.15 6.01 -4.45
CA ASP A 131 11.99 5.31 -5.72
C ASP A 131 11.57 6.32 -6.81
N PRO A 132 12.38 6.55 -7.87
CA PRO A 132 12.06 7.50 -8.93
C PRO A 132 10.76 7.20 -9.67
N LEU A 133 10.30 5.94 -9.62
CA LEU A 133 9.03 5.53 -10.23
C LEU A 133 7.81 6.01 -9.44
N LYS A 134 8.00 6.55 -8.24
CA LYS A 134 6.94 7.01 -7.33
C LYS A 134 6.98 8.52 -7.19
N CYS A 135 5.99 9.19 -7.77
CA CYS A 135 5.77 10.62 -7.61
C CYS A 135 4.67 10.86 -6.56
N ILE A 136 5.10 11.22 -5.34
CA ILE A 136 4.20 11.57 -4.24
C ILE A 136 4.00 13.08 -4.27
N VAL A 137 2.76 13.51 -4.47
CA VAL A 137 2.40 14.92 -4.46
C VAL A 137 1.55 15.24 -3.24
N GLN A 138 1.78 16.42 -2.67
CA GLN A 138 1.01 16.98 -1.57
C GLN A 138 -0.02 17.97 -2.12
N VAL A 139 -1.27 17.84 -1.67
CA VAL A 139 -2.34 18.79 -1.99
C VAL A 139 -2.26 20.05 -1.11
N PRO A 140 -2.77 21.21 -1.58
CA PRO A 140 -2.76 22.43 -0.79
C PRO A 140 -3.59 22.31 0.50
N ASP A 141 -3.30 23.18 1.46
CA ASP A 141 -4.13 23.34 2.66
C ASP A 141 -5.57 23.66 2.28
N GLY A 142 -6.54 23.03 2.95
CA GLY A 142 -7.95 23.14 2.58
C GLY A 142 -8.45 22.03 1.65
N TYR A 143 -7.60 21.09 1.24
CA TYR A 143 -7.97 19.96 0.39
C TYR A 143 -7.38 18.64 0.90
N SER A 144 -7.92 17.52 0.42
CA SER A 144 -7.39 16.17 0.73
C SER A 144 -6.96 15.41 -0.52
N GLY A 145 -6.03 14.47 -0.35
CA GLY A 145 -5.60 13.60 -1.44
C GLY A 145 -6.76 12.78 -2.01
N TRP A 146 -7.70 12.34 -1.17
CA TRP A 146 -8.92 11.65 -1.61
C TRP A 146 -9.82 12.52 -2.51
N MET A 147 -9.91 13.83 -2.24
CA MET A 147 -10.64 14.74 -3.13
C MET A 147 -9.98 14.80 -4.51
N LEU A 148 -8.65 14.98 -4.54
CA LEU A 148 -7.90 15.00 -5.79
C LEU A 148 -8.06 13.68 -6.56
N GLN A 149 -7.91 12.54 -5.87
CA GLN A 149 -8.11 11.21 -6.46
C GLN A 149 -9.48 11.09 -7.13
N ARG A 150 -10.56 11.52 -6.46
CA ARG A 150 -11.91 11.48 -7.05
C ARG A 150 -12.02 12.29 -8.34
N TYR A 151 -11.46 13.50 -8.38
CA TYR A 151 -11.48 14.33 -9.60
C TYR A 151 -10.59 13.77 -10.72
N LEU A 152 -9.49 13.11 -10.37
CA LEU A 152 -8.66 12.39 -11.33
C LEU A 152 -9.42 11.19 -11.92
N GLU A 153 -10.14 10.43 -11.10
CA GLU A 153 -10.95 9.29 -11.54
C GLU A 153 -12.11 9.71 -12.48
N GLU A 154 -12.73 10.87 -12.24
CA GLU A 154 -13.71 11.47 -13.17
C GLU A 154 -13.12 11.78 -14.55
N LYS A 155 -11.79 11.93 -14.63
CA LYS A 155 -11.01 12.11 -15.86
C LYS A 155 -10.35 10.81 -16.35
N TYR A 156 -10.73 9.66 -15.78
CA TYR A 156 -10.18 8.34 -16.07
C TYR A 156 -8.68 8.19 -15.74
N ILE A 157 -8.17 8.99 -14.80
CA ILE A 157 -6.81 8.89 -14.27
C ILE A 157 -6.88 8.23 -12.90
N PHE A 158 -6.38 7.01 -12.82
CA PHE A 158 -6.34 6.24 -11.57
C PHE A 158 -4.97 6.36 -10.93
N THR A 159 -4.96 6.80 -9.68
CA THR A 159 -3.75 6.92 -8.86
C THR A 159 -3.52 5.64 -8.07
N GLU A 160 -2.27 5.35 -7.72
CA GLU A 160 -1.93 4.14 -6.95
C GLU A 160 -2.52 4.22 -5.54
N LEU A 161 -2.39 5.39 -4.91
CA LEU A 161 -2.83 5.61 -3.54
C LEU A 161 -3.15 7.09 -3.30
N ALA A 162 -4.08 7.35 -2.38
CA ALA A 162 -4.30 8.67 -1.83
C ALA A 162 -4.56 8.59 -0.32
N ASP A 163 -4.11 9.60 0.40
CA ASP A 163 -4.37 9.80 1.82
C ASP A 163 -4.95 11.20 2.11
N HIS A 164 -4.99 11.60 3.38
CA HIS A 164 -5.45 12.90 3.83
C HIS A 164 -4.77 14.10 3.14
N ARG A 165 -3.52 13.97 2.69
CA ARG A 165 -2.68 15.08 2.20
C ARG A 165 -1.92 14.77 0.93
N HIS A 166 -1.84 13.52 0.53
CA HIS A 166 -0.99 13.08 -0.56
C HIS A 166 -1.74 12.22 -1.57
N VAL A 167 -1.25 12.28 -2.80
CA VAL A 167 -1.59 11.36 -3.89
C VAL A 167 -0.29 10.78 -4.43
N LEU A 168 -0.27 9.47 -4.64
CA LEU A 168 0.85 8.76 -5.24
C LEU A 168 0.53 8.44 -6.70
N PHE A 169 1.32 9.03 -7.59
CA PHE A 169 1.40 8.64 -8.99
C PHE A 169 2.50 7.60 -9.17
N PHE A 170 2.15 6.51 -9.86
CA PHE A 170 3.12 5.54 -10.34
C PHE A 170 3.52 5.92 -11.77
N LEU A 171 4.78 6.29 -11.97
CA LEU A 171 5.30 6.77 -13.24
C LEU A 171 5.54 5.62 -14.21
N SER A 172 5.53 5.94 -15.51
CA SER A 172 5.66 4.96 -16.58
C SER A 172 7.08 4.92 -17.12
N PHE A 173 7.60 3.73 -17.39
CA PHE A 173 8.83 3.55 -18.18
C PHE A 173 8.64 3.88 -19.67
N GLU A 174 7.39 3.89 -20.13
CA GLU A 174 7.00 4.23 -21.50
C GLU A 174 6.43 5.64 -21.57
N GLU A 175 6.28 6.17 -22.79
CA GLU A 175 5.68 7.49 -23.03
C GLU A 175 4.24 7.58 -22.51
N VAL A 176 3.94 8.68 -21.83
CA VAL A 176 2.60 9.02 -21.36
C VAL A 176 2.02 10.06 -22.32
N PRO A 177 0.80 9.87 -22.84
CA PRO A 177 0.19 10.84 -23.74
C PRO A 177 0.05 12.23 -23.11
N GLU A 178 0.38 13.29 -23.84
CA GLU A 178 0.39 14.68 -23.34
C GLU A 178 -0.93 15.12 -22.70
N TRP A 179 -2.07 14.67 -23.25
CA TRP A 179 -3.41 14.98 -22.73
C TRP A 179 -3.60 14.56 -21.27
N THR A 180 -2.80 13.61 -20.78
CA THR A 180 -2.82 13.16 -19.37
C THR A 180 -2.55 14.32 -18.43
N TYR A 181 -1.56 15.16 -18.75
CA TYR A 181 -1.17 16.28 -17.89
C TYR A 181 -2.21 17.40 -17.90
N ASP A 182 -2.85 17.64 -19.03
CA ASP A 182 -3.99 18.57 -19.12
C ASP A 182 -5.15 18.13 -18.24
N TYR A 183 -5.44 16.83 -18.20
CA TYR A 183 -6.50 16.26 -17.39
C TYR A 183 -6.18 16.31 -15.89
N ILE A 184 -4.92 16.08 -15.51
CA ILE A 184 -4.44 16.31 -14.14
C ILE A 184 -4.65 17.78 -13.75
N GLY A 185 -4.25 18.72 -14.61
CA GLY A 185 -4.45 20.16 -14.36
C GLY A 185 -5.92 20.55 -14.22
N GLN A 186 -6.81 19.99 -15.04
CA GLN A 186 -8.26 20.18 -14.93
C GLN A 186 -8.82 19.62 -13.61
N ALA A 187 -8.41 18.42 -13.21
CA ALA A 187 -8.85 17.80 -11.96
C ALA A 187 -8.45 18.65 -10.74
N VAL A 188 -7.21 19.14 -10.74
CA VAL A 188 -6.70 20.04 -9.69
C VAL A 188 -7.48 21.34 -9.67
N LYS A 189 -7.72 21.95 -10.84
CA LYS A 189 -8.53 23.17 -10.95
C LYS A 189 -9.94 22.97 -10.39
N GLN A 190 -10.63 21.90 -10.80
CA GLN A 190 -11.98 21.56 -10.33
C GLN A 190 -12.03 21.33 -8.81
N MET A 191 -11.01 20.68 -8.25
CA MET A 191 -10.85 20.53 -6.82
C MET A 191 -10.73 21.89 -6.13
N THR A 192 -9.86 22.77 -6.64
CA THR A 192 -9.62 24.10 -6.04
C THR A 192 -10.77 25.09 -6.21
N GLU A 193 -11.65 24.88 -7.19
CA GLU A 193 -12.87 25.69 -7.38
C GLU A 193 -14.00 25.33 -6.41
N GLN A 194 -13.91 24.20 -5.71
CA GLN A 194 -14.84 23.90 -4.62
C GLN A 194 -14.57 24.79 -3.41
N GLU A 195 -15.63 25.10 -2.65
CA GLU A 195 -15.48 25.74 -1.35
C GLU A 195 -14.52 24.92 -0.49
N VAL A 196 -13.53 25.61 0.10
CA VAL A 196 -12.62 25.02 1.08
C VAL A 196 -13.49 24.42 2.16
N ILE A 197 -13.40 23.10 2.32
CA ILE A 197 -14.09 22.42 3.39
C ILE A 197 -13.35 22.83 4.67
N ASP A 198 -13.91 23.71 5.50
CA ASP A 198 -13.26 24.24 6.73
C ASP A 198 -12.75 23.12 7.70
N ASP A 199 -13.18 21.88 7.46
CA ASP A 199 -12.93 20.68 8.26
C ASP A 199 -11.72 19.82 7.82
N CYS A 200 -10.95 20.23 6.80
CA CYS A 200 -9.87 19.40 6.23
C CYS A 200 -8.44 19.78 6.64
N TYR A 201 -8.22 20.90 7.34
CA TYR A 201 -6.97 21.08 8.08
C TYR A 201 -7.06 20.36 9.42
N ARG A 202 -6.76 19.06 9.40
CA ARG A 202 -6.60 18.25 10.62
C ARG A 202 -5.13 17.90 10.77
N PRO A 203 -4.54 18.08 11.96
CA PRO A 203 -3.14 17.70 12.19
C PRO A 203 -2.97 16.22 11.83
N PRO A 204 -1.79 15.82 11.30
CA PRO A 204 -1.55 14.43 10.95
C PRO A 204 -1.86 13.55 12.16
N LEU A 205 -2.68 12.53 11.93
CA LEU A 205 -3.02 11.53 12.94
C LEU A 205 -1.73 11.02 13.57
N LEU A 206 -1.59 11.20 14.88
CA LEU A 206 -0.46 10.62 15.60
C LEU A 206 -0.60 9.10 15.51
N LEU A 207 0.35 8.47 14.82
CA LEU A 207 0.40 7.02 14.71
C LEU A 207 0.51 6.44 16.12
N PRO A 208 -0.39 5.51 16.49
CA PRO A 208 -0.33 4.90 17.80
C PRO A 208 0.84 3.93 17.88
N SER A 209 1.19 3.51 19.11
CA SER A 209 2.11 2.40 19.28
C SER A 209 1.50 1.09 18.74
N PHE A 210 2.17 0.46 17.77
CA PHE A 210 1.77 -0.82 17.17
C PHE A 210 2.25 -2.04 17.98
N GLY A 211 2.14 -1.95 19.31
CA GLY A 211 2.48 -3.07 20.18
C GLY A 211 1.45 -4.19 20.05
N ILE A 212 1.88 -5.40 19.70
CA ILE A 212 1.02 -6.59 19.70
C ILE A 212 0.59 -6.86 21.15
N GLN A 213 -0.71 -6.87 21.40
CA GLN A 213 -1.24 -7.30 22.69
C GLN A 213 -1.13 -8.82 22.80
N PRO A 214 -0.72 -9.38 23.95
CA PRO A 214 -0.73 -10.82 24.15
C PRO A 214 -2.16 -11.35 24.00
N ILE A 215 -2.39 -12.14 22.95
CA ILE A 215 -3.66 -12.81 22.71
C ILE A 215 -3.67 -14.04 23.61
N ASN A 216 -4.50 -14.03 24.65
CA ASN A 216 -4.78 -15.26 25.38
C ASN A 216 -5.59 -16.18 24.45
N ASP A 217 -4.96 -17.26 23.99
CA ASP A 217 -5.49 -18.32 23.11
C ASP A 217 -6.79 -19.00 23.59
N ASN A 218 -7.29 -18.63 24.77
CA ASN A 218 -8.61 -19.02 25.25
C ASN A 218 -9.76 -18.39 24.46
N ILE A 219 -9.51 -17.64 23.38
CA ILE A 219 -10.47 -17.47 22.29
C ILE A 219 -10.56 -18.82 21.55
N SER A 220 -10.97 -19.85 22.28
CA SER A 220 -11.41 -21.09 21.69
C SER A 220 -12.54 -20.70 20.75
N ARG A 221 -12.48 -21.15 19.50
CA ARG A 221 -13.55 -20.96 18.48
C ARG A 221 -14.93 -21.50 18.92
N ARG A 222 -15.09 -21.89 20.19
CA ARG A 222 -16.22 -22.58 20.81
C ARG A 222 -16.95 -21.75 21.87
N GLU A 223 -16.37 -20.67 22.41
CA GLU A 223 -16.98 -19.86 23.46
C GLU A 223 -17.10 -18.40 23.02
N GLY A 224 -18.29 -18.00 22.57
CA GLY A 224 -18.59 -16.66 22.07
C GLY A 224 -19.00 -16.59 20.60
N LYS A 225 -19.58 -15.46 20.20
CA LYS A 225 -20.05 -15.19 18.84
C LYS A 225 -19.43 -13.91 18.31
N GLN A 226 -19.17 -13.92 17.00
CA GLN A 226 -18.89 -12.69 16.28
C GLN A 226 -20.19 -11.92 16.09
N GLN A 227 -20.18 -10.65 16.50
CA GLN A 227 -21.28 -9.73 16.31
C GLN A 227 -20.77 -8.46 15.62
N GLN A 228 -21.63 -7.84 14.82
CA GLN A 228 -21.36 -6.50 14.27
C GLN A 228 -21.75 -5.46 15.32
N GLU A 229 -20.84 -4.55 15.61
CA GLU A 229 -21.07 -3.44 16.53
C GLU A 229 -20.59 -2.13 15.90
N LEU A 230 -21.26 -1.03 16.27
CA LEU A 230 -20.89 0.29 15.81
C LEU A 230 -19.49 0.60 16.34
N VAL A 231 -18.59 1.13 15.48
CA VAL A 231 -17.21 1.44 15.91
C VAL A 231 -17.21 2.33 17.15
N GLU A 232 -18.13 3.31 17.21
CA GLU A 232 -18.30 4.23 18.34
C GLU A 232 -18.61 3.55 19.68
N GLU A 233 -19.25 2.38 19.65
CA GLU A 233 -19.73 1.63 20.83
C GLU A 233 -18.78 0.47 21.21
N SER A 234 -17.78 0.19 20.37
CA SER A 234 -16.93 -1.00 20.48
C SER A 234 -15.71 -0.85 21.41
N TYR A 235 -15.64 0.21 22.20
CA TYR A 235 -14.52 0.44 23.12
C TYR A 235 -14.47 -0.62 24.22
N GLY A 236 -13.31 -1.24 24.40
CA GLY A 236 -13.09 -2.30 25.40
C GLY A 236 -13.46 -3.71 24.92
N GLU A 237 -14.12 -3.83 23.78
CA GLU A 237 -14.48 -5.09 23.16
C GLU A 237 -13.26 -5.76 22.48
N LYS A 238 -13.39 -7.05 22.16
CA LYS A 238 -12.34 -7.78 21.44
C LYS A 238 -12.59 -7.75 19.93
N ALA A 239 -11.56 -7.44 19.15
CA ALA A 239 -11.64 -7.44 17.70
C ALA A 239 -12.05 -8.82 17.15
N GLY A 240 -13.15 -8.86 16.42
CA GLY A 240 -13.71 -10.06 15.77
C GLY A 240 -12.95 -10.47 14.52
N ALA A 241 -12.34 -9.50 13.85
CA ALA A 241 -11.52 -9.64 12.66
C ALA A 241 -10.30 -8.71 12.77
N ASP A 242 -9.34 -8.88 11.86
CA ASP A 242 -8.25 -7.91 11.73
C ASP A 242 -8.82 -6.57 11.23
N LEU A 243 -8.50 -5.49 11.92
CA LEU A 243 -8.91 -4.13 11.56
C LEU A 243 -7.72 -3.41 10.96
N ILE A 244 -7.78 -3.14 9.66
CA ILE A 244 -6.65 -2.66 8.87
C ILE A 244 -7.06 -1.36 8.17
N PRO A 245 -6.69 -0.18 8.71
CA PRO A 245 -6.83 1.10 8.01
C PRO A 245 -6.12 1.06 6.66
N TYR A 246 -6.79 1.54 5.62
CA TYR A 246 -6.24 1.57 4.28
C TYR A 246 -6.42 2.95 3.63
N PRO A 247 -5.32 3.68 3.29
CA PRO A 247 -3.92 3.36 3.63
C PRO A 247 -3.60 3.45 5.13
N PRO A 248 -2.47 2.88 5.64
CA PRO A 248 -1.37 2.24 4.90
C PRO A 248 -1.52 0.72 4.67
N GLY A 249 -2.61 0.10 5.12
CA GLY A 249 -2.80 -1.35 5.00
C GLY A 249 -2.05 -2.17 6.05
N ILE A 250 -1.65 -1.54 7.17
CA ILE A 250 -0.99 -2.20 8.31
C ILE A 250 -2.06 -2.50 9.38
N PRO A 251 -2.11 -3.71 9.94
CA PRO A 251 -3.08 -4.04 10.98
C PRO A 251 -2.97 -3.09 12.18
N LEU A 252 -4.06 -2.39 12.47
CA LEU A 252 -4.19 -1.56 13.67
C LEU A 252 -4.59 -2.41 14.86
N PHE A 253 -5.51 -3.37 14.63
CA PHE A 253 -5.85 -4.42 15.58
C PHE A 253 -5.81 -5.77 14.89
N LEU A 254 -5.15 -6.74 15.53
CA LEU A 254 -5.29 -8.15 15.16
C LEU A 254 -6.53 -8.75 15.82
N LYS A 255 -7.12 -9.74 15.17
CA LYS A 255 -8.24 -10.50 15.72
C LYS A 255 -7.92 -10.99 17.14
N GLY A 256 -8.79 -10.66 18.09
CA GLY A 256 -8.70 -11.04 19.50
C GLY A 256 -8.07 -9.99 20.41
N GLU A 257 -7.45 -8.95 19.86
CA GLU A 257 -6.95 -7.80 20.64
C GLU A 257 -8.10 -6.93 21.17
N THR A 258 -7.87 -6.25 22.29
CA THR A 258 -8.87 -5.35 22.89
C THR A 258 -8.82 -3.96 22.24
N LEU A 259 -9.98 -3.48 21.81
CA LEU A 259 -10.21 -2.18 21.18
C LEU A 259 -10.14 -1.05 22.19
N THR A 260 -8.94 -0.58 22.52
CA THR A 260 -8.75 0.43 23.57
C THR A 260 -7.54 1.35 23.30
N GLY A 261 -7.41 2.39 24.13
CA GLY A 261 -6.27 3.31 24.13
C GLY A 261 -6.12 4.13 22.85
N GLU A 262 -4.88 4.53 22.57
CA GLU A 262 -4.53 5.39 21.43
C GLU A 262 -4.94 4.78 20.08
N ARG A 263 -4.82 3.45 19.92
CA ARG A 263 -5.21 2.76 18.68
C ARG A 263 -6.70 2.91 18.38
N TYR A 264 -7.55 2.85 19.39
CA TYR A 264 -9.00 3.04 19.20
C TYR A 264 -9.34 4.50 18.87
N THR A 265 -8.69 5.45 19.55
CA THR A 265 -8.83 6.88 19.23
C THR A 265 -8.40 7.17 17.78
N TYR A 266 -7.26 6.61 17.36
CA TYR A 266 -6.80 6.70 15.97
C TYR A 266 -7.81 6.11 15.00
N LEU A 267 -8.34 4.90 15.28
CA LEU A 267 -9.36 4.26 14.43
C LEU A 267 -10.58 5.16 14.22
N ARG A 268 -11.12 5.72 15.31
CA ARG A 268 -12.29 6.59 15.23
C ARG A 268 -12.02 7.86 14.42
N GLN A 269 -10.88 8.50 14.68
CA GLN A 269 -10.51 9.70 13.96
C GLN A 269 -10.29 9.40 12.47
N TRP A 270 -9.55 8.35 12.12
CA TRP A 270 -9.35 7.85 10.76
C TRP A 270 -10.67 7.68 9.98
N LEU A 271 -11.66 7.01 10.58
CA LEU A 271 -12.95 6.77 9.95
C LEU A 271 -13.79 8.05 9.80
N SER A 272 -13.72 8.96 10.78
CA SER A 272 -14.41 10.25 10.72
C SER A 272 -13.85 11.19 9.66
N GLU A 273 -12.58 11.00 9.29
CA GLU A 273 -11.89 11.74 8.22
C GLU A 273 -12.14 11.16 6.83
N GLY A 274 -12.97 10.12 6.72
CA GLY A 274 -13.30 9.47 5.46
C GLY A 274 -12.42 8.28 5.10
N GLY A 275 -11.46 7.93 5.96
CA GLY A 275 -10.63 6.74 5.81
C GLY A 275 -11.45 5.45 5.78
N ALA A 276 -10.96 4.46 5.03
CA ALA A 276 -11.55 3.14 4.94
C ALA A 276 -10.79 2.15 5.83
N ILE A 277 -11.47 1.08 6.25
CA ILE A 277 -10.86 -0.03 6.99
C ILE A 277 -11.24 -1.36 6.34
N HIS A 278 -10.29 -2.30 6.26
CA HIS A 278 -10.64 -3.71 6.14
C HIS A 278 -11.07 -4.26 7.49
N GLY A 279 -11.99 -5.23 7.46
CA GLY A 279 -12.61 -5.79 8.67
C GLY A 279 -13.81 -5.01 9.20
N GLY A 280 -14.20 -3.91 8.54
CA GLY A 280 -15.41 -3.15 8.84
C GLY A 280 -16.32 -2.94 7.63
N VAL A 281 -17.56 -2.54 7.89
CA VAL A 281 -18.60 -2.27 6.89
C VAL A 281 -19.22 -0.90 7.15
N LYS A 282 -19.32 -0.07 6.11
CA LYS A 282 -19.98 1.24 6.17
C LYS A 282 -21.43 1.13 5.75
N ASP A 283 -22.36 1.65 6.55
CA ASP A 283 -23.77 1.70 6.20
C ASP A 283 -24.10 2.87 5.24
N LYS A 284 -25.35 2.96 4.79
CA LYS A 284 -25.82 4.05 3.90
C LYS A 284 -25.84 5.43 4.57
N LYS A 285 -25.81 5.49 5.90
CA LYS A 285 -25.78 6.73 6.69
C LYS A 285 -24.34 7.18 6.99
N GLY A 286 -23.35 6.39 6.59
CA GLY A 286 -21.94 6.66 6.78
C GLY A 286 -21.35 6.09 8.07
N ASN A 287 -22.11 5.34 8.85
CA ASN A 287 -21.66 4.73 10.10
C ASN A 287 -20.84 3.47 9.81
N TRP A 288 -19.75 3.30 10.55
CA TRP A 288 -18.89 2.13 10.45
C TRP A 288 -19.24 1.09 11.51
N TYR A 289 -19.41 -0.15 11.06
CA TYR A 289 -19.59 -1.34 11.89
C TYR A 289 -18.37 -2.24 11.77
N ILE A 290 -17.95 -2.85 12.87
CA ILE A 290 -16.86 -3.82 12.91
C ILE A 290 -17.30 -5.11 13.57
N SER A 291 -16.63 -6.21 13.24
CA SER A 291 -16.82 -7.46 13.96
C SER A 291 -16.12 -7.39 15.31
N ILE A 292 -16.83 -7.75 16.37
CA ILE A 292 -16.31 -7.95 17.72
C ILE A 292 -16.62 -9.37 18.24
N TRP A 293 -15.88 -9.82 19.25
CA TRP A 293 -16.14 -11.05 20.00
C TRP A 293 -16.84 -10.76 21.32
N LYS A 294 -18.08 -11.22 21.48
CA LYS A 294 -18.77 -11.28 22.78
C LYS A 294 -18.77 -12.68 23.34
N LYS A 295 -18.55 -12.81 24.66
CA LYS A 295 -18.72 -14.09 25.36
C LYS A 295 -20.20 -14.39 25.52
N ASP A 296 -20.56 -15.67 25.46
CA ASP A 296 -21.94 -16.09 25.72
C ASP A 296 -22.37 -15.67 27.15
N GLY A 297 -23.34 -14.76 27.25
CA GLY A 297 -23.88 -14.26 28.52
C GLY A 297 -23.68 -12.77 28.82
N GLU A 298 -22.92 -12.05 28.00
CA GLU A 298 -22.81 -10.58 28.04
C GLU A 298 -23.83 -9.98 27.06
N THR A 299 -25.02 -9.62 27.55
CA THR A 299 -26.04 -8.83 26.82
C THR A 299 -25.85 -7.35 27.08
#